data_AF-A0A4Q5YSN6-F1
#
_entry.id   AF-A0A4Q5YSN6-F1
#
_cell.length_a   1.000
_cell.length_b   1.000
_cell.length_c   1.000
_cell.angle_alpha   90.00
_cell.angle_beta   90.00
_cell.angle_gamma   90.00
#
_symmetry.space_group_name_H-M   'P 1'
#
loop_
_entity.id
_entity.type
_entity.pdbx_description
1 polymer ?
#
loop_
_entity_poly.entity_id
_entity_poly.type
_entity_poly.pdbx_seq_one_letter_code
_entity_poly.pdbx_strand_id
1 'polypeptide(L)'
;IKVPIATLQKDGKAVSAAANILDPDFVIGVWASASRQKVKTIKAGETEEKFSGDWVQVSRLGMPLTNEVVIPIGMKDKWNQTMPSGDLSFAANFTNPELALYMDDSKFGGAVPGLSALRIQTKSLGTYDFRNGKPGLYPLKGNAALKGTALDDDVFGKILLPNDSSPRAVDILPIFYTGVPNMIPYQLATGKNGNPLAEGKPFINNFLPSLGDMLRLNMAVPVTPRNSPDFSPLGIIQAAALGLTDLRFNTDKSLQNIPNMDGFPNGRRLEDDVTTIELQAVGGVALAAIGLWYDDYTPGTSPSPVTKNLVDVLGFRSGPMENDTTFKTSFPFVQTPWRGSDYPEARK
;
A
#
# COMPACT_ATOMS: atom_id res chain seq x y z
N ILE A 1 11.74 0.89 21.38
CA ILE A 1 11.88 2.31 21.73
C ILE A 1 10.49 2.93 21.64
N LYS A 2 10.12 3.83 22.55
CA LYS A 2 8.94 4.70 22.39
C LYS A 2 9.45 6.10 22.07
N VAL A 3 8.99 6.70 20.98
CA VAL A 3 9.42 8.03 20.53
C VAL A 3 8.21 8.96 20.53
N PRO A 4 8.26 10.12 21.20
CA PRO A 4 7.20 11.11 21.10
C PRO A 4 7.03 11.64 19.67
N ILE A 5 5.79 11.89 19.23
CA ILE A 5 5.49 12.45 17.89
C ILE A 5 6.26 13.76 17.65
N ALA A 6 6.31 14.64 18.65
CA ALA A 6 7.03 15.91 18.56
C ALA A 6 8.54 15.73 18.27
N THR A 7 9.14 14.59 18.60
CA THR A 7 10.54 14.31 18.26
C THR A 7 10.73 13.99 16.78
N LEU A 8 9.70 13.46 16.12
CA LEU A 8 9.72 13.07 14.70
C LEU A 8 9.12 14.15 13.80
N GLN A 9 8.26 15.02 14.35
CA GLN A 9 7.65 16.13 13.63
C GLN A 9 8.70 17.21 13.34
N LYS A 10 8.72 17.68 12.09
CA LYS A 10 9.73 18.59 11.53
C LYS A 10 10.04 19.84 12.38
N ASP A 11 9.01 20.44 12.98
CA ASP A 11 9.08 21.69 13.75
C ASP A 11 8.89 21.45 15.26
N GLY A 12 8.93 20.19 15.73
CA GLY A 12 8.71 19.88 17.15
C GLY A 12 7.25 19.96 17.61
N LYS A 13 6.27 20.03 16.71
CA LYS A 13 4.85 20.20 17.04
C LYS A 13 4.26 18.92 17.67
N ALA A 14 3.43 19.11 18.69
CA ALA A 14 2.59 18.04 19.22
C ALA A 14 1.48 17.68 18.22
N VAL A 15 0.96 16.45 18.29
CA VAL A 15 -0.13 15.98 17.40
C VAL A 15 -1.40 16.84 17.49
N SER A 16 -1.67 17.44 18.65
CA SER A 16 -2.81 18.36 18.84
C SER A 16 -2.70 19.66 18.03
N ALA A 17 -1.53 19.95 17.46
CA ALA A 17 -1.32 21.10 16.58
C ALA A 17 -1.48 20.75 15.09
N ALA A 18 -1.78 19.49 14.76
CA ALA A 18 -2.11 19.10 13.39
C ALA A 18 -3.41 19.79 12.94
N ALA A 19 -3.42 20.33 11.72
CA ALA A 19 -4.59 21.01 11.18
C ALA A 19 -5.81 20.09 11.09
N ASN A 20 -5.57 18.81 10.75
CA ASN A 20 -6.53 17.71 10.79
C ASN A 20 -5.79 16.38 10.57
N ILE A 21 -6.54 15.27 10.47
CA ILE A 21 -6.00 13.91 10.28
C ILE A 21 -5.28 13.70 8.94
N LEU A 22 -5.34 14.66 8.02
CA LEU A 22 -4.68 14.64 6.71
C LEU A 22 -3.57 15.69 6.61
N ASP A 23 -3.08 16.22 7.74
CA ASP A 23 -2.02 17.22 7.76
C ASP A 23 -0.69 16.63 7.23
N PRO A 24 -0.14 17.13 6.10
CA PRO A 24 1.10 16.62 5.54
C PRO A 24 2.34 16.86 6.43
N ASP A 25 2.31 17.82 7.36
CA ASP A 25 3.42 18.11 8.27
C ASP A 25 3.63 17.01 9.33
N PHE A 26 2.72 16.04 9.40
CA PHE A 26 2.73 14.91 10.32
C PHE A 26 2.96 13.56 9.61
N VAL A 27 3.35 13.57 8.34
CA VAL A 27 3.74 12.36 7.61
C VAL A 27 5.25 12.18 7.66
N ILE A 28 5.70 10.97 8.04
CA ILE A 28 7.10 10.58 7.99
C ILE A 28 7.31 9.32 7.16
N GLY A 29 8.49 9.19 6.56
CA GLY A 29 8.91 8.02 5.81
C GLY A 29 10.02 7.29 6.57
N VAL A 30 9.88 5.97 6.71
CA VAL A 30 10.82 5.14 7.43
C VAL A 30 11.21 3.94 6.56
N TRP A 31 12.50 3.64 6.52
CA TRP A 31 13.02 2.39 5.99
C TRP A 31 14.13 1.87 6.91
N ALA A 32 14.31 0.57 6.95
CA ALA A 32 15.43 -0.07 7.62
C ALA A 32 16.43 -0.57 6.59
N SER A 33 17.71 -0.65 6.97
CA SER A 33 18.75 -1.29 6.18
C SER A 33 19.58 -2.22 7.07
N ALA A 34 20.10 -3.28 6.47
CA ALA A 34 21.13 -4.12 7.05
C ALA A 34 22.41 -3.91 6.25
N SER A 35 23.53 -3.76 6.97
CA SER A 35 24.84 -3.52 6.38
C SER A 35 25.85 -4.57 6.79
N ARG A 36 26.88 -4.79 5.97
CA ARG A 36 28.04 -5.63 6.27
C ARG A 36 29.33 -4.88 5.91
N GLN A 37 30.44 -5.22 6.54
CA GLN A 37 31.73 -4.66 6.14
C GLN A 37 32.13 -5.16 4.75
N LYS A 38 32.68 -4.26 3.93
CA LYS A 38 32.97 -4.48 2.49
C LYS A 38 33.93 -5.65 2.22
N VAL A 39 34.84 -5.95 3.14
CA VAL A 39 35.85 -6.99 2.97
C VAL A 39 35.64 -8.11 3.97
N LYS A 40 35.53 -9.34 3.46
CA LYS A 40 35.59 -10.59 4.23
C LYS A 40 36.86 -11.34 3.85
N THR A 41 37.74 -11.59 4.82
CA THR A 41 38.96 -12.37 4.64
C THR A 41 38.79 -13.74 5.27
N ILE A 42 38.93 -14.79 4.45
CA ILE A 42 38.94 -16.19 4.89
C ILE A 42 40.37 -16.71 4.67
N LYS A 43 41.01 -17.23 5.71
CA LYS A 43 42.36 -17.80 5.63
C LYS A 43 42.30 -19.31 5.82
N ALA A 44 43.03 -20.05 4.98
CA ALA A 44 43.11 -21.50 5.09
C ALA A 44 43.73 -21.90 6.44
N GLY A 45 43.06 -22.79 7.18
CA GLY A 45 43.49 -23.25 8.50
C GLY A 45 43.05 -22.38 9.68
N GLU A 46 42.43 -21.22 9.44
CA GLU A 46 41.78 -20.42 10.50
C GLU A 46 40.26 -20.68 10.48
N THR A 47 39.65 -20.85 11.65
CA THR A 47 38.19 -21.00 11.81
C THR A 47 37.47 -19.65 11.90
N GLU A 48 38.19 -18.57 12.17
CA GLU A 48 37.61 -17.23 12.32
C GLU A 48 37.67 -16.44 11.01
N GLU A 49 36.52 -15.86 10.64
CA GLU A 49 36.40 -14.95 9.52
C GLU A 49 36.73 -13.52 9.96
N LYS A 50 37.56 -12.80 9.20
CA LYS A 50 37.91 -11.40 9.50
C LYS A 50 37.16 -10.45 8.58
N PHE A 51 36.56 -9.41 9.17
CA PHE A 51 35.80 -8.39 8.46
C PHE A 51 36.47 -7.01 8.60
N SER A 52 36.53 -6.24 7.51
CA SER A 52 37.14 -4.91 7.49
C SER A 52 36.58 -3.99 6.40
N GLY A 53 36.92 -2.71 6.49
CA GLY A 53 36.45 -1.66 5.56
C GLY A 53 35.09 -1.07 5.93
N ASP A 54 34.56 -0.24 5.04
CA ASP A 54 33.30 0.48 5.23
C ASP A 54 32.10 -0.45 5.30
N TRP A 55 31.08 -0.04 6.03
CA TRP A 55 29.77 -0.69 6.04
C TRP A 55 29.03 -0.40 4.74
N VAL A 56 28.62 -1.45 4.04
CA VAL A 56 27.83 -1.37 2.81
C VAL A 56 26.46 -1.99 3.05
N GLN A 57 25.42 -1.35 2.54
CA GLN A 57 24.06 -1.87 2.59
C GLN A 57 23.98 -3.17 1.77
N VAL A 58 23.43 -4.22 2.37
CA VAL A 58 23.20 -5.52 1.73
C VAL A 58 21.74 -5.92 1.70
N SER A 59 20.89 -5.23 2.45
CA SER A 59 19.44 -5.39 2.41
C SER A 59 18.76 -4.13 2.95
N ARG A 60 17.50 -3.93 2.56
CA ARG A 60 16.64 -2.88 3.09
C ARG A 60 15.18 -3.29 3.02
N LEU A 61 14.36 -2.60 3.82
CA LEU A 61 12.93 -2.79 3.84
C LEU A 61 12.24 -1.47 4.20
N GLY A 62 11.39 -0.97 3.29
CA GLY A 62 10.39 0.06 3.57
C GLY A 62 9.01 -0.59 3.60
N MET A 63 8.42 -0.79 2.43
CA MET A 63 7.17 -1.52 2.22
C MET A 63 7.44 -3.01 2.02
N PRO A 64 6.74 -3.91 2.74
CA PRO A 64 6.94 -5.37 2.63
C PRO A 64 6.78 -5.91 1.21
N LEU A 65 5.63 -5.72 0.56
CA LEU A 65 5.40 -6.32 -0.76
C LEU A 65 6.31 -5.76 -1.86
N THR A 66 6.88 -4.57 -1.67
CA THR A 66 7.82 -4.01 -2.65
C THR A 66 8.99 -4.96 -2.86
N ASN A 67 9.71 -5.30 -1.79
CA ASN A 67 10.88 -6.17 -1.88
C ASN A 67 10.49 -7.64 -2.11
N GLU A 68 9.31 -8.04 -1.67
CA GLU A 68 8.89 -9.44 -1.67
C GLU A 68 8.36 -9.86 -3.05
N VAL A 69 7.53 -9.02 -3.67
CA VAL A 69 6.73 -9.41 -4.84
C VAL A 69 6.75 -8.39 -5.99
N VAL A 70 6.87 -7.09 -5.73
CA VAL A 70 6.93 -6.09 -6.80
C VAL A 70 8.27 -6.18 -7.53
N ILE A 71 9.37 -6.27 -6.78
CA ILE A 71 10.71 -6.37 -7.34
C ILE A 71 10.97 -7.82 -7.80
N PRO A 72 11.24 -8.05 -9.11
CA PRO A 72 11.50 -9.38 -9.63
C PRO A 72 12.74 -10.00 -9.00
N ILE A 73 12.76 -11.34 -8.90
CA ILE A 73 13.84 -12.09 -8.26
C ILE A 73 15.23 -11.74 -8.83
N GLY A 74 15.34 -11.56 -10.14
CA GLY A 74 16.60 -11.22 -10.83
C GLY A 74 17.13 -9.81 -10.54
N MET A 75 16.34 -8.96 -9.87
CA MET A 75 16.72 -7.60 -9.49
C MET A 75 16.88 -7.42 -7.97
N LYS A 76 16.58 -8.44 -7.16
CA LYS A 76 16.53 -8.30 -5.70
C LYS A 76 17.86 -7.90 -5.08
N ASP A 77 18.99 -8.42 -5.56
CA ASP A 77 20.31 -8.03 -5.03
C ASP A 77 20.60 -6.55 -5.31
N LYS A 78 20.31 -6.08 -6.53
CA LYS A 78 20.48 -4.67 -6.91
C LYS A 78 19.55 -3.79 -6.09
N TRP A 79 18.29 -4.16 -5.93
CA TRP A 79 17.31 -3.45 -5.12
C TRP A 79 17.78 -3.31 -3.67
N ASN A 80 18.22 -4.42 -3.06
CA ASN A 80 18.68 -4.49 -1.68
C ASN A 80 19.93 -3.65 -1.41
N GLN A 81 20.80 -3.46 -2.41
CA GLN A 81 22.00 -2.61 -2.30
C GLN A 81 21.74 -1.15 -2.68
N THR A 82 20.61 -0.83 -3.32
CA THR A 82 20.26 0.53 -3.74
C THR A 82 19.64 1.29 -2.58
N MET A 83 20.09 2.53 -2.32
CA MET A 83 19.42 3.43 -1.37
C MET A 83 18.09 3.91 -1.94
N PRO A 84 17.07 4.23 -1.11
CA PRO A 84 15.76 4.65 -1.58
C PRO A 84 15.76 5.82 -2.59
N SER A 85 16.76 6.71 -2.53
CA SER A 85 16.93 7.80 -3.50
C SER A 85 17.22 7.34 -4.93
N GLY A 86 17.64 6.09 -5.14
CA GLY A 86 17.89 5.47 -6.44
C GLY A 86 16.74 4.61 -6.98
N ASP A 87 15.61 4.56 -6.27
CA ASP A 87 14.54 3.60 -6.55
C ASP A 87 13.80 3.86 -7.86
N LEU A 88 13.91 5.07 -8.42
CA LEU A 88 13.26 5.43 -9.68
C LEU A 88 13.65 4.46 -10.81
N SER A 89 14.84 3.87 -10.73
CA SER A 89 15.30 2.83 -11.67
C SER A 89 14.46 1.55 -11.66
N PHE A 90 13.61 1.35 -10.66
CA PHE A 90 12.70 0.21 -10.51
C PHE A 90 11.22 0.58 -10.70
N ALA A 91 10.90 1.84 -11.01
CA ALA A 91 9.52 2.32 -11.12
C ALA A 91 8.66 1.50 -12.08
N ALA A 92 9.26 0.96 -13.15
CA ALA A 92 8.57 0.08 -14.11
C ALA A 92 7.88 -1.11 -13.44
N ASN A 93 8.48 -1.68 -12.39
CA ASN A 93 7.94 -2.82 -11.65
C ASN A 93 6.68 -2.47 -10.86
N PHE A 94 6.50 -1.20 -10.46
CA PHE A 94 5.28 -0.76 -9.80
C PHE A 94 4.14 -0.51 -10.80
N THR A 95 4.49 -0.07 -12.01
CA THR A 95 3.50 0.22 -13.06
C THR A 95 3.02 -1.02 -13.82
N ASN A 96 3.80 -2.10 -13.77
CA ASN A 96 3.52 -3.40 -14.37
C ASN A 96 4.08 -4.53 -13.46
N PRO A 97 3.52 -4.74 -12.25
CA PRO A 97 4.07 -5.71 -11.30
C PRO A 97 3.91 -7.14 -11.80
N GLU A 98 4.92 -7.99 -11.58
CA GLU A 98 4.89 -9.39 -12.03
C GLU A 98 3.70 -10.15 -11.43
N LEU A 99 3.38 -9.90 -10.15
CA LEU A 99 2.21 -10.49 -9.48
C LEU A 99 0.88 -10.21 -10.17
N ALA A 100 0.74 -9.06 -10.83
CA ALA A 100 -0.49 -8.75 -11.57
C ALA A 100 -0.74 -9.75 -12.71
N LEU A 101 0.28 -10.42 -13.24
CA LEU A 101 0.12 -11.46 -14.25
C LEU A 101 -0.62 -12.70 -13.71
N TYR A 102 -0.58 -12.94 -12.40
CA TYR A 102 -1.32 -14.03 -11.72
C TYR A 102 -2.74 -13.60 -11.29
N MET A 103 -3.11 -12.35 -11.51
CA MET A 103 -4.45 -11.80 -11.29
C MET A 103 -5.12 -11.38 -12.61
N ASP A 104 -4.49 -11.74 -13.74
CA ASP A 104 -4.98 -11.52 -15.09
C ASP A 104 -5.26 -12.89 -15.74
N ASP A 105 -6.54 -13.18 -15.97
CA ASP A 105 -6.98 -14.44 -16.59
C ASP A 105 -6.51 -14.61 -18.04
N SER A 106 -6.11 -13.54 -18.72
CA SER A 106 -5.48 -13.63 -20.04
C SER A 106 -4.00 -14.01 -19.99
N LYS A 107 -3.43 -14.16 -18.79
CA LYS A 107 -2.05 -14.54 -18.52
C LYS A 107 -2.00 -15.79 -17.64
N PHE A 108 -1.72 -15.64 -16.35
CA PHE A 108 -1.53 -16.74 -15.40
C PHE A 108 -2.62 -16.76 -14.30
N GLY A 109 -3.75 -16.08 -14.49
CA GLY A 109 -4.84 -16.00 -13.51
C GLY A 109 -5.35 -17.35 -12.98
N GLY A 110 -5.30 -18.40 -13.80
CA GLY A 110 -5.69 -19.76 -13.41
C GLY A 110 -4.57 -20.59 -12.77
N ALA A 111 -3.33 -20.10 -12.73
CA ALA A 111 -2.17 -20.88 -12.29
C ALA A 111 -2.11 -21.06 -10.76
N VAL A 112 -2.65 -20.12 -10.00
CA VAL A 112 -2.66 -20.15 -8.53
C VAL A 112 -4.10 -20.08 -8.03
N PRO A 113 -4.75 -21.24 -7.75
CA PRO A 113 -6.15 -21.28 -7.34
C PRO A 113 -6.47 -20.42 -6.11
N GLY A 114 -5.49 -20.27 -5.20
CA GLY A 114 -5.60 -19.41 -4.02
C GLY A 114 -5.84 -17.94 -4.36
N LEU A 115 -5.39 -17.44 -5.51
CA LEU A 115 -5.57 -16.05 -5.95
C LEU A 115 -6.83 -15.86 -6.81
N SER A 116 -7.70 -16.87 -6.94
CA SER A 116 -8.89 -16.82 -7.82
C SER A 116 -9.86 -15.67 -7.51
N ALA A 117 -9.93 -15.23 -6.25
CA ALA A 117 -10.76 -14.09 -5.84
C ALA A 117 -10.18 -12.72 -6.24
N LEU A 118 -8.92 -12.65 -6.67
CA LEU A 118 -8.22 -11.40 -6.98
C LEU A 118 -8.07 -11.23 -8.49
N ARG A 119 -8.79 -10.27 -9.08
CA ARG A 119 -8.79 -10.01 -10.52
C ARG A 119 -8.71 -8.54 -10.85
N ILE A 120 -7.75 -8.18 -11.69
CA ILE A 120 -7.55 -6.80 -12.10
C ILE A 120 -8.66 -6.39 -13.06
N GLN A 121 -9.17 -5.17 -12.89
CA GLN A 121 -10.19 -4.59 -13.76
C GLN A 121 -9.69 -4.53 -15.21
N THR A 122 -10.41 -5.18 -16.11
CA THR A 122 -10.13 -5.19 -17.55
C THR A 122 -10.99 -4.20 -18.32
N LYS A 123 -12.08 -3.73 -17.71
CA LYS A 123 -13.08 -2.86 -18.34
C LYS A 123 -13.77 -1.97 -17.31
N SER A 124 -13.00 -1.39 -16.40
CA SER A 124 -13.54 -0.47 -15.39
C SER A 124 -14.26 0.70 -16.05
N LEU A 125 -15.46 1.02 -15.56
CA LEU A 125 -16.36 2.03 -16.14
C LEU A 125 -16.60 1.84 -17.66
N GLY A 126 -16.56 0.59 -18.11
CA GLY A 126 -16.78 0.21 -19.50
C GLY A 126 -15.61 0.46 -20.46
N THR A 127 -14.51 1.10 -20.02
CA THR A 127 -13.48 1.64 -20.93
C THR A 127 -12.04 1.43 -20.47
N TYR A 128 -11.75 1.37 -19.17
CA TYR A 128 -10.37 1.38 -18.67
C TYR A 128 -9.87 -0.01 -18.30
N ASP A 129 -8.78 -0.42 -18.92
CA ASP A 129 -8.12 -1.72 -18.72
C ASP A 129 -6.82 -1.53 -17.92
N PHE A 130 -6.75 -2.11 -16.72
CA PHE A 130 -5.63 -1.93 -15.79
C PHE A 130 -4.63 -3.09 -15.78
N ARG A 131 -4.81 -4.10 -16.64
CA ARG A 131 -3.85 -5.22 -16.75
C ARG A 131 -2.50 -4.75 -17.30
N ASN A 132 -1.42 -5.44 -16.95
CA ASN A 132 -0.06 -5.04 -17.37
C ASN A 132 0.04 -4.77 -18.89
N GLY A 133 0.69 -3.65 -19.24
CA GLY A 133 0.90 -3.20 -20.62
C GLY A 133 -0.32 -2.56 -21.28
N LYS A 134 -1.43 -2.37 -20.56
CA LYS A 134 -2.64 -1.72 -21.07
C LYS A 134 -2.65 -0.22 -20.76
N PRO A 135 -3.50 0.58 -21.46
CA PRO A 135 -3.49 2.03 -21.29
C PRO A 135 -3.93 2.54 -19.92
N GLY A 136 -4.71 1.77 -19.14
CA GLY A 136 -5.29 2.26 -17.88
C GLY A 136 -5.99 3.60 -18.09
N LEU A 137 -5.63 4.62 -17.29
CA LEU A 137 -6.14 5.99 -17.42
C LEU A 137 -5.37 6.88 -18.39
N TYR A 138 -4.32 6.40 -19.06
CA TYR A 138 -3.50 7.20 -19.98
C TYR A 138 -4.29 7.91 -21.09
N PRO A 139 -5.41 7.38 -21.63
CA PRO A 139 -6.24 8.11 -22.60
C PRO A 139 -6.79 9.46 -22.10
N LEU A 140 -6.77 9.71 -20.79
CA LEU A 140 -7.15 11.00 -20.20
C LEU A 140 -6.03 12.05 -20.28
N LYS A 141 -4.81 11.67 -20.64
CA LYS A 141 -3.63 12.55 -20.67
C LYS A 141 -3.93 13.80 -21.52
N GLY A 142 -3.66 14.98 -20.96
CA GLY A 142 -3.91 16.26 -21.61
C GLY A 142 -5.37 16.73 -21.63
N ASN A 143 -6.30 15.95 -21.05
CA ASN A 143 -7.70 16.37 -20.91
C ASN A 143 -7.82 17.51 -19.88
N ALA A 144 -8.56 18.57 -20.24
CA ALA A 144 -8.79 19.73 -19.37
C ALA A 144 -9.43 19.37 -18.01
N ALA A 145 -10.18 18.25 -17.94
CA ALA A 145 -10.76 17.75 -16.70
C ALA A 145 -9.71 17.29 -15.65
N LEU A 146 -8.46 17.07 -16.06
CA LEU A 146 -7.38 16.71 -15.14
C LEU A 146 -6.80 17.92 -14.40
N LYS A 147 -7.10 19.15 -14.82
CA LYS A 147 -6.46 20.36 -14.27
C LYS A 147 -6.67 20.48 -12.75
N GLY A 148 -5.58 20.63 -12.01
CA GLY A 148 -5.57 20.73 -10.54
C GLY A 148 -5.78 19.40 -9.80
N THR A 149 -5.88 18.29 -10.52
CA THR A 149 -5.89 16.93 -9.93
C THR A 149 -4.47 16.38 -9.81
N ALA A 150 -4.29 15.25 -9.13
CA ALA A 150 -3.01 14.56 -9.09
C ALA A 150 -2.56 14.09 -10.48
N LEU A 151 -3.49 13.86 -11.39
CA LEU A 151 -3.22 13.43 -12.76
C LEU A 151 -2.85 14.59 -13.71
N ASP A 152 -2.85 15.83 -13.22
CA ASP A 152 -2.37 17.01 -13.95
C ASP A 152 -0.84 16.98 -14.12
N ASP A 153 -0.33 17.31 -15.30
CA ASP A 153 1.10 17.34 -15.62
C ASP A 153 1.88 18.42 -14.88
N ASP A 154 1.18 19.47 -14.45
CA ASP A 154 1.74 20.50 -13.57
C ASP A 154 1.81 20.03 -12.10
N VAL A 155 1.22 18.88 -11.79
CA VAL A 155 1.21 18.24 -10.46
C VAL A 155 2.01 16.93 -10.50
N PHE A 156 1.37 15.78 -10.72
CA PHE A 156 2.03 14.46 -10.78
C PHE A 156 1.71 13.65 -12.05
N GLY A 157 0.96 14.21 -13.00
CA GLY A 157 0.52 13.54 -14.23
C GLY A 157 1.64 12.97 -15.09
N LYS A 158 2.84 13.57 -15.06
CA LYS A 158 4.03 13.03 -15.74
C LYS A 158 4.52 11.71 -15.13
N ILE A 159 4.24 11.47 -13.85
CA ILE A 159 4.60 10.26 -13.10
C ILE A 159 3.43 9.27 -13.11
N LEU A 160 2.20 9.74 -12.92
CA LEU A 160 1.00 8.91 -12.78
C LEU A 160 0.38 8.50 -14.13
N LEU A 161 0.63 9.27 -15.19
CA LEU A 161 0.26 8.96 -16.58
C LEU A 161 1.49 9.06 -17.50
N PRO A 162 2.50 8.19 -17.31
CA PRO A 162 3.79 8.33 -18.00
C PRO A 162 3.73 7.86 -19.46
N ASN A 163 2.93 6.84 -19.77
CA ASN A 163 2.74 6.25 -21.09
C ASN A 163 1.48 5.35 -21.12
N ASP A 164 1.13 4.83 -22.29
CA ASP A 164 -0.03 3.95 -22.56
C ASP A 164 0.19 2.47 -22.23
N SER A 165 1.27 2.15 -21.53
CA SER A 165 1.65 0.79 -21.14
C SER A 165 1.93 0.63 -19.64
N SER A 166 1.65 1.67 -18.85
CA SER A 166 1.91 1.74 -17.40
C SER A 166 0.61 1.94 -16.60
N PRO A 167 -0.35 1.01 -16.67
CA PRO A 167 -1.70 1.22 -16.11
C PRO A 167 -1.69 1.34 -14.60
N ARG A 168 -0.76 0.65 -13.92
CA ARG A 168 -0.68 0.64 -12.45
C ARG A 168 0.08 1.83 -11.86
N ALA A 169 0.47 2.79 -12.71
CA ALA A 169 1.07 4.05 -12.28
C ALA A 169 0.10 4.91 -11.45
N VAL A 170 -1.22 4.71 -11.61
CA VAL A 170 -2.22 5.51 -10.90
C VAL A 170 -2.64 4.92 -9.56
N ASP A 171 -2.34 3.66 -9.24
CA ASP A 171 -2.76 3.00 -7.98
C ASP A 171 -1.59 2.33 -7.23
N ILE A 172 -0.84 1.42 -7.86
CA ILE A 172 0.23 0.68 -7.20
C ILE A 172 1.46 1.54 -6.93
N LEU A 173 1.81 2.39 -7.88
CA LEU A 173 2.89 3.35 -7.69
C LEU A 173 2.61 4.29 -6.49
N PRO A 174 1.46 4.97 -6.38
CA PRO A 174 1.22 5.81 -5.21
C PRO A 174 1.03 5.03 -3.91
N ILE A 175 0.32 3.91 -3.91
CA ILE A 175 0.02 3.17 -2.66
C ILE A 175 1.27 2.55 -2.02
N PHE A 176 2.28 2.15 -2.82
CA PHE A 176 3.49 1.50 -2.32
C PHE A 176 4.78 2.31 -2.48
N TYR A 177 4.82 3.34 -3.34
CA TYR A 177 6.07 3.98 -3.69
C TYR A 177 6.14 5.47 -3.35
N THR A 178 5.15 6.29 -3.74
CA THR A 178 5.19 7.74 -3.46
C THR A 178 4.41 8.12 -2.20
N GLY A 179 3.50 7.27 -1.76
CA GLY A 179 2.40 7.65 -0.87
C GLY A 179 1.26 8.27 -1.66
N VAL A 180 0.06 8.20 -1.08
CA VAL A 180 -1.20 8.68 -1.63
C VAL A 180 -1.49 10.06 -1.06
N PRO A 181 -1.62 11.10 -1.91
CA PRO A 181 -2.04 12.42 -1.46
C PRO A 181 -3.56 12.46 -1.27
N ASN A 182 -4.04 13.29 -0.35
CA ASN A 182 -5.46 13.65 -0.32
C ASN A 182 -5.78 14.63 -1.46
N MET A 183 -5.93 14.12 -2.68
CA MET A 183 -6.18 14.90 -3.90
C MET A 183 -7.02 14.06 -4.86
N ILE A 184 -7.77 14.68 -5.76
CA ILE A 184 -8.47 13.94 -6.83
C ILE A 184 -7.43 13.18 -7.68
N PRO A 185 -7.64 11.89 -8.04
CA PRO A 185 -8.83 11.08 -7.76
C PRO A 185 -8.73 10.26 -6.46
N TYR A 186 -7.70 10.39 -5.64
CA TYR A 186 -7.40 9.56 -4.48
C TYR A 186 -8.33 9.66 -3.27
N GLN A 187 -9.39 10.47 -3.36
CA GLN A 187 -10.48 10.48 -2.39
C GLN A 187 -11.45 9.31 -2.66
N LEU A 188 -12.13 8.82 -1.62
CA LEU A 188 -13.10 7.72 -1.77
C LEU A 188 -14.21 8.09 -2.76
N ALA A 189 -14.78 7.08 -3.42
CA ALA A 189 -15.87 7.26 -4.36
C ALA A 189 -17.13 7.92 -3.76
N THR A 190 -17.27 7.88 -2.43
CA THR A 190 -18.34 8.56 -1.69
C THR A 190 -18.39 10.05 -2.01
N GLY A 191 -19.54 10.53 -2.48
CA GLY A 191 -19.75 11.92 -2.89
C GLY A 191 -19.34 12.23 -4.34
N LYS A 192 -18.69 11.30 -5.06
CA LYS A 192 -18.25 11.51 -6.45
C LYS A 192 -19.35 11.35 -7.51
N ASN A 193 -20.50 10.79 -7.14
CA ASN A 193 -21.64 10.55 -8.05
C ASN A 193 -21.26 9.84 -9.35
N GLY A 194 -20.36 8.85 -9.26
CA GLY A 194 -19.91 8.05 -10.40
C GLY A 194 -18.81 8.68 -11.27
N ASN A 195 -18.32 9.88 -10.94
CA ASN A 195 -17.19 10.51 -11.63
C ASN A 195 -15.89 10.40 -10.81
N PRO A 196 -14.92 9.54 -11.16
CA PRO A 196 -13.67 9.41 -10.40
C PRO A 196 -12.84 10.70 -10.29
N LEU A 197 -13.01 11.64 -11.23
CA LEU A 197 -12.33 12.95 -11.25
C LEU A 197 -13.09 14.04 -10.46
N ALA A 198 -14.21 13.69 -9.81
CA ALA A 198 -14.86 14.58 -8.86
C ALA A 198 -14.22 14.47 -7.46
N GLU A 199 -14.41 15.50 -6.64
CA GLU A 199 -14.08 15.44 -5.23
C GLU A 199 -14.89 14.37 -4.52
N GLY A 200 -14.20 13.52 -3.78
CA GLY A 200 -14.78 12.46 -2.97
C GLY A 200 -14.54 12.68 -1.49
N LYS A 201 -14.89 11.68 -0.67
CA LYS A 201 -14.59 11.73 0.77
C LYS A 201 -13.08 11.61 1.03
N PRO A 202 -12.45 12.59 1.71
CA PRO A 202 -11.07 12.50 2.17
C PRO A 202 -10.89 11.38 3.20
N PHE A 203 -9.87 10.53 3.06
CA PHE A 203 -9.64 9.40 3.97
C PHE A 203 -8.18 8.93 4.10
N ILE A 204 -7.28 9.38 3.24
CA ILE A 204 -5.88 8.98 3.27
C ILE A 204 -5.00 10.18 2.90
N ASN A 205 -3.91 10.36 3.65
CA ASN A 205 -2.80 11.19 3.24
C ASN A 205 -1.52 10.65 3.90
N ASN A 206 -0.73 9.91 3.14
CA ASN A 206 0.61 9.48 3.56
C ASN A 206 1.67 9.92 2.53
N PHE A 207 1.32 10.89 1.68
CA PHE A 207 2.20 11.36 0.62
C PHE A 207 3.47 11.98 1.19
N LEU A 208 4.60 11.61 0.58
CA LEU A 208 5.85 12.32 0.73
C LEU A 208 6.38 12.65 -0.66
N PRO A 209 6.94 13.85 -0.87
CA PRO A 209 7.57 14.21 -2.15
C PRO A 209 8.94 13.53 -2.31
N SER A 210 9.01 12.23 -2.04
CA SER A 210 10.18 11.37 -2.21
C SER A 210 9.81 10.15 -3.05
N LEU A 211 10.65 9.86 -4.04
CA LEU A 211 10.53 8.68 -4.89
C LEU A 211 11.41 7.58 -4.30
N GLY A 212 10.92 6.93 -3.26
CA GLY A 212 11.66 5.89 -2.52
C GLY A 212 10.74 4.96 -1.75
N ASP A 213 11.14 3.70 -1.66
CA ASP A 213 10.48 2.71 -0.81
C ASP A 213 10.66 3.07 0.66
N MET A 214 9.55 3.48 1.27
CA MET A 214 9.47 3.89 2.66
C MET A 214 8.10 3.48 3.18
N LEU A 215 8.08 2.86 4.35
CA LEU A 215 6.86 2.81 5.14
C LEU A 215 6.50 4.22 5.55
N ARG A 216 5.29 4.66 5.18
CA ARG A 216 4.82 6.00 5.48
C ARG A 216 3.88 5.95 6.68
N LEU A 217 4.16 6.77 7.67
CA LEU A 217 3.34 6.89 8.87
C LEU A 217 2.74 8.29 8.90
N ASN A 218 1.41 8.37 8.88
CA ASN A 218 0.71 9.60 9.20
C ASN A 218 0.45 9.63 10.71
N MET A 219 1.17 10.50 11.41
CA MET A 219 1.10 10.65 12.86
C MET A 219 -0.09 11.49 13.32
N ALA A 220 -0.81 12.17 12.42
CA ALA A 220 -2.00 12.96 12.74
C ALA A 220 -3.28 12.10 12.85
N VAL A 221 -3.27 10.88 12.30
CA VAL A 221 -4.44 10.00 12.39
C VAL A 221 -4.55 9.39 13.79
N PRO A 222 -5.72 9.51 14.45
CA PRO A 222 -5.95 8.85 15.73
C PRO A 222 -5.90 7.33 15.60
N VAL A 223 -5.33 6.67 16.60
CA VAL A 223 -5.24 5.21 16.65
C VAL A 223 -6.64 4.61 16.81
N THR A 224 -6.94 3.58 16.01
CA THR A 224 -8.16 2.79 16.20
C THR A 224 -7.97 1.88 17.41
N PRO A 225 -8.81 1.99 18.46
CA PRO A 225 -8.68 1.14 19.64
C PRO A 225 -8.77 -0.34 19.27
N ARG A 226 -7.83 -1.16 19.77
CA ARG A 226 -7.76 -2.60 19.43
C ARG A 226 -8.94 -3.41 19.93
N ASN A 227 -9.64 -2.91 20.95
CA ASN A 227 -10.86 -3.48 21.49
C ASN A 227 -12.13 -2.89 20.86
N SER A 228 -12.01 -2.00 19.87
CA SER A 228 -13.15 -1.47 19.15
C SER A 228 -13.80 -2.58 18.31
N PRO A 229 -15.14 -2.69 18.25
CA PRO A 229 -15.79 -3.59 17.30
C PRO A 229 -15.52 -3.22 15.83
N ASP A 230 -15.12 -1.97 15.56
CA ASP A 230 -14.75 -1.51 14.22
C ASP A 230 -13.27 -1.81 13.88
N PHE A 231 -12.45 -2.34 14.80
CA PHE A 231 -11.06 -2.67 14.52
C PHE A 231 -10.97 -3.81 13.50
N SER A 232 -10.10 -3.66 12.51
CA SER A 232 -9.86 -4.68 11.48
C SER A 232 -8.39 -4.74 11.11
N PRO A 233 -7.79 -5.93 10.92
CA PRO A 233 -6.41 -6.06 10.46
C PRO A 233 -6.21 -5.62 9.00
N LEU A 234 -7.30 -5.31 8.26
CA LEU A 234 -7.22 -4.83 6.87
C LEU A 234 -6.91 -3.34 6.73
N GLY A 235 -6.60 -2.64 7.84
CA GLY A 235 -6.11 -1.27 7.81
C GLY A 235 -6.93 -0.34 6.92
N ILE A 236 -6.26 0.31 5.97
CA ILE A 236 -6.90 1.31 5.10
C ILE A 236 -7.99 0.72 4.20
N ILE A 237 -7.93 -0.58 3.87
CA ILE A 237 -8.95 -1.24 3.07
C ILE A 237 -10.26 -1.31 3.86
N GLN A 238 -10.20 -1.60 5.17
CA GLN A 238 -11.39 -1.54 6.01
C GLN A 238 -11.92 -0.10 6.10
N ALA A 239 -11.05 0.90 6.25
CA ALA A 239 -11.47 2.29 6.28
C ALA A 239 -12.18 2.68 4.98
N ALA A 240 -11.65 2.27 3.83
CA ALA A 240 -12.31 2.47 2.53
C ALA A 240 -13.66 1.75 2.45
N ALA A 241 -13.74 0.49 2.87
CA ALA A 241 -15.00 -0.27 2.89
C ALA A 241 -16.06 0.43 3.73
N LEU A 242 -15.73 0.84 4.97
CA LEU A 242 -16.62 1.60 5.84
C LEU A 242 -17.06 2.92 5.19
N GLY A 243 -16.11 3.69 4.63
CA GLY A 243 -16.41 4.95 3.95
C GLY A 243 -17.30 4.81 2.73
N LEU A 244 -17.37 3.62 2.11
CA LEU A 244 -18.23 3.33 0.96
C LEU A 244 -19.60 2.74 1.37
N THR A 245 -19.66 1.92 2.42
CA THR A 245 -20.85 1.10 2.71
C THR A 245 -21.58 1.44 4.00
N ASP A 246 -20.92 2.05 4.98
CA ASP A 246 -21.49 2.32 6.30
C ASP A 246 -22.15 3.71 6.33
N LEU A 247 -23.43 3.77 6.72
CA LEU A 247 -24.21 5.03 6.80
C LEU A 247 -23.61 6.08 7.73
N ARG A 248 -22.73 5.69 8.67
CA ARG A 248 -21.97 6.63 9.51
C ARG A 248 -20.98 7.45 8.69
N PHE A 249 -20.48 6.88 7.59
CA PHE A 249 -19.34 7.40 6.83
C PHE A 249 -19.58 7.53 5.32
N ASN A 250 -20.73 7.11 4.76
CA ASN A 250 -20.94 7.12 3.31
C ASN A 250 -22.01 8.11 2.81
N THR A 251 -22.49 9.01 3.68
CA THR A 251 -23.60 9.92 3.37
C THR A 251 -23.18 11.18 2.61
N ASP A 252 -21.94 11.65 2.79
CA ASP A 252 -21.43 12.87 2.16
C ASP A 252 -19.92 12.78 1.90
N LYS A 253 -19.29 13.89 1.49
CA LYS A 253 -17.83 13.99 1.28
C LYS A 253 -17.07 14.74 2.39
N SER A 254 -17.69 14.97 3.56
CA SER A 254 -17.02 15.61 4.69
C SER A 254 -15.83 14.80 5.20
N LEU A 255 -14.78 15.48 5.67
CA LEU A 255 -13.67 14.80 6.34
C LEU A 255 -14.16 14.23 7.68
N GLN A 256 -13.94 12.94 7.89
CA GLN A 256 -14.33 12.23 9.11
C GLN A 256 -13.20 11.29 9.53
N ASN A 257 -13.11 11.03 10.84
CA ASN A 257 -12.22 9.99 11.35
C ASN A 257 -12.90 8.63 11.17
N ILE A 258 -12.52 7.90 10.12
CA ILE A 258 -13.02 6.55 9.84
C ILE A 258 -12.12 5.54 10.56
N PRO A 259 -12.66 4.53 11.26
CA PRO A 259 -11.86 3.48 11.87
C PRO A 259 -10.90 2.82 10.87
N ASN A 260 -9.70 2.49 11.36
CA ASN A 260 -8.58 1.85 10.65
C ASN A 260 -7.82 2.73 9.64
N MET A 261 -8.07 4.05 9.62
CA MET A 261 -7.22 4.99 8.87
C MET A 261 -5.77 5.00 9.37
N ASP A 262 -5.48 4.52 10.58
CA ASP A 262 -4.14 4.38 11.17
C ASP A 262 -3.40 3.11 10.72
N GLY A 263 -4.06 2.24 9.96
CA GLY A 263 -3.49 1.00 9.46
C GLY A 263 -2.68 1.16 8.17
N PHE A 264 -2.03 0.07 7.77
CA PHE A 264 -1.25 -0.02 6.55
C PHE A 264 -2.06 0.40 5.30
N PRO A 265 -1.48 1.20 4.37
CA PRO A 265 -0.12 1.77 4.35
C PRO A 265 0.00 3.18 4.95
N ASN A 266 -1.03 3.70 5.64
CA ASN A 266 -1.01 5.03 6.28
C ASN A 266 -0.32 5.01 7.67
N GLY A 267 0.49 3.98 7.88
CA GLY A 267 1.06 3.53 9.14
C GLY A 267 1.34 2.03 9.01
N ARG A 268 1.75 1.40 10.11
CA ARG A 268 1.74 -0.06 10.22
C ARG A 268 1.48 -0.44 11.66
N ARG A 269 0.37 -1.14 11.88
CA ARG A 269 0.02 -1.74 13.16
C ARG A 269 0.60 -3.15 13.19
N LEU A 270 0.90 -3.66 14.38
CA LEU A 270 1.46 -5.02 14.51
C LEU A 270 0.45 -6.08 14.06
N GLU A 271 -0.83 -5.77 14.19
CA GLU A 271 -1.97 -6.59 13.82
C GLU A 271 -2.34 -6.48 12.33
N ASP A 272 -1.76 -5.55 11.56
CA ASP A 272 -2.15 -5.39 10.15
C ASP A 272 -1.73 -6.61 9.34
N ASP A 273 -2.68 -7.19 8.62
CA ASP A 273 -2.43 -8.26 7.65
C ASP A 273 -1.93 -7.64 6.34
N VAL A 274 -0.66 -7.21 6.38
CA VAL A 274 0.00 -6.51 5.27
C VAL A 274 -0.04 -7.34 3.99
N THR A 275 0.17 -8.65 4.09
CA THR A 275 0.14 -9.55 2.93
C THR A 275 -1.24 -9.54 2.26
N THR A 276 -2.32 -9.70 3.04
CA THR A 276 -3.67 -9.64 2.48
C THR A 276 -3.98 -8.26 1.90
N ILE A 277 -3.64 -7.17 2.60
CA ILE A 277 -3.89 -5.80 2.13
C ILE A 277 -3.18 -5.56 0.80
N GLU A 278 -1.91 -5.95 0.70
CA GLU A 278 -1.09 -5.71 -0.47
C GLU A 278 -1.55 -6.56 -1.67
N LEU A 279 -1.95 -7.82 -1.44
CA LEU A 279 -2.55 -8.67 -2.48
C LEU A 279 -3.90 -8.11 -2.98
N GLN A 280 -4.75 -7.61 -2.08
CA GLN A 280 -6.01 -6.96 -2.45
C GLN A 280 -5.76 -5.66 -3.25
N ALA A 281 -4.73 -4.89 -2.91
CA ALA A 281 -4.31 -3.70 -3.65
C ALA A 281 -3.84 -4.06 -5.06
N VAL A 282 -2.96 -5.05 -5.22
CA VAL A 282 -2.56 -5.55 -6.55
C VAL A 282 -3.77 -6.09 -7.32
N GLY A 283 -4.71 -6.72 -6.63
CA GLY A 283 -6.00 -7.17 -7.18
C GLY A 283 -6.93 -6.05 -7.63
N GLY A 284 -6.63 -4.78 -7.34
CA GLY A 284 -7.35 -3.62 -7.86
C GLY A 284 -8.26 -2.91 -6.86
N VAL A 285 -8.23 -3.28 -5.56
CA VAL A 285 -9.15 -2.66 -4.58
C VAL A 285 -8.89 -1.17 -4.38
N ALA A 286 -7.64 -0.72 -4.57
CA ALA A 286 -7.27 0.69 -4.51
C ALA A 286 -7.97 1.52 -5.61
N LEU A 287 -8.09 0.95 -6.82
CA LEU A 287 -8.87 1.53 -7.94
C LEU A 287 -10.35 1.59 -7.59
N ALA A 288 -10.91 0.49 -7.08
CA ALA A 288 -12.31 0.43 -6.68
C ALA A 288 -12.64 1.48 -5.60
N ALA A 289 -11.77 1.65 -4.60
CA ALA A 289 -11.95 2.63 -3.53
C ALA A 289 -12.18 4.06 -4.04
N ILE A 290 -11.56 4.42 -5.17
CA ILE A 290 -11.62 5.76 -5.76
C ILE A 290 -12.68 5.91 -6.87
N GLY A 291 -13.46 4.86 -7.13
CA GLY A 291 -14.56 4.86 -8.09
C GLY A 291 -14.26 4.19 -9.44
N LEU A 292 -13.13 3.49 -9.55
CA LEU A 292 -12.77 2.67 -10.72
C LEU A 292 -13.14 1.22 -10.42
N TRP A 293 -14.42 0.92 -10.56
CA TRP A 293 -15.06 -0.33 -10.13
C TRP A 293 -14.64 -1.55 -10.94
N TYR A 294 -14.86 -2.74 -10.36
CA TYR A 294 -14.66 -4.03 -11.02
C TYR A 294 -15.62 -4.26 -12.19
N ASP A 295 -15.25 -5.19 -13.06
CA ASP A 295 -15.86 -5.40 -14.37
C ASP A 295 -17.32 -5.88 -14.32
N ASP A 296 -17.78 -6.40 -13.19
CA ASP A 296 -19.18 -6.79 -12.95
C ASP A 296 -20.07 -5.60 -12.54
N TYR A 297 -19.51 -4.39 -12.41
CA TYR A 297 -20.25 -3.16 -12.28
C TYR A 297 -20.42 -2.44 -13.63
N THR A 298 -21.67 -2.24 -14.04
CA THR A 298 -22.02 -1.44 -15.22
C THR A 298 -22.72 -0.14 -14.78
N PRO A 299 -22.11 1.04 -15.01
CA PRO A 299 -22.72 2.32 -14.68
C PRO A 299 -24.12 2.47 -15.26
N GLY A 300 -25.07 2.94 -14.45
CA GLY A 300 -26.47 3.13 -14.85
C GLY A 300 -27.30 1.84 -15.00
N THR A 301 -26.70 0.66 -14.85
CA THR A 301 -27.40 -0.64 -14.91
C THR A 301 -27.29 -1.42 -13.60
N SER A 302 -26.08 -1.55 -13.05
CA SER A 302 -25.86 -2.22 -11.78
C SER A 302 -26.43 -1.38 -10.62
N PRO A 303 -27.17 -1.98 -9.67
CA PRO A 303 -27.82 -1.26 -8.58
C PRO A 303 -26.82 -0.68 -7.56
N SER A 304 -25.63 -1.28 -7.46
CA SER A 304 -24.58 -0.87 -6.54
C SER A 304 -23.21 -1.22 -7.10
N PRO A 305 -22.17 -0.40 -6.85
CA PRO A 305 -20.78 -0.75 -7.12
C PRO A 305 -20.20 -1.81 -6.18
N VAL A 306 -20.91 -2.15 -5.09
CA VAL A 306 -20.55 -3.25 -4.18
C VAL A 306 -21.01 -4.56 -4.79
N THR A 307 -20.34 -4.94 -5.87
CA THR A 307 -20.62 -6.13 -6.66
C THR A 307 -19.96 -7.38 -6.07
N LYS A 308 -20.25 -8.54 -6.66
CA LYS A 308 -19.69 -9.81 -6.18
C LYS A 308 -18.16 -9.80 -6.24
N ASN A 309 -17.57 -9.28 -7.32
CA ASN A 309 -16.11 -9.23 -7.45
C ASN A 309 -15.48 -8.35 -6.35
N LEU A 310 -16.08 -7.21 -6.02
CA LEU A 310 -15.59 -6.38 -4.91
C LEU A 310 -15.68 -7.13 -3.57
N VAL A 311 -16.81 -7.80 -3.31
CA VAL A 311 -17.01 -8.59 -2.08
C VAL A 311 -16.02 -9.75 -2.00
N ASP A 312 -15.77 -10.46 -3.09
CA ASP A 312 -14.79 -11.56 -3.15
C ASP A 312 -13.38 -11.04 -2.84
N VAL A 313 -12.98 -9.90 -3.41
CA VAL A 313 -11.68 -9.27 -3.10
C VAL A 313 -11.61 -8.87 -1.63
N LEU A 314 -12.61 -8.19 -1.10
CA LEU A 314 -12.65 -7.78 0.33
C LEU A 314 -12.71 -8.99 1.27
N GLY A 315 -13.27 -10.11 0.82
CA GLY A 315 -13.33 -11.38 1.54
C GLY A 315 -12.06 -12.23 1.44
N PHE A 316 -11.16 -11.93 0.50
CA PHE A 316 -9.89 -12.65 0.32
C PHE A 316 -9.03 -12.59 1.58
N ARG A 317 -8.41 -13.71 1.93
CA ARG A 317 -7.47 -13.87 3.05
C ARG A 317 -6.25 -14.63 2.58
N SER A 318 -5.07 -14.06 2.77
CA SER A 318 -3.81 -14.74 2.46
C SER A 318 -3.43 -15.79 3.52
N GLY A 319 -3.88 -15.57 4.77
CA GLY A 319 -3.57 -16.38 5.93
C GLY A 319 -2.11 -16.26 6.37
N PRO A 320 -1.77 -16.60 7.64
CA PRO A 320 -2.64 -16.83 8.81
C PRO A 320 -3.37 -15.55 9.27
N MET A 321 -4.53 -15.72 9.90
CA MET A 321 -5.45 -14.61 10.23
C MET A 321 -5.39 -14.12 11.68
N GLU A 322 -4.69 -14.86 12.52
CA GLU A 322 -4.51 -14.55 13.93
C GLU A 322 -3.12 -15.00 14.35
N ASN A 323 -2.58 -14.31 15.36
CA ASN A 323 -1.35 -14.74 16.00
C ASN A 323 -1.65 -15.92 16.92
N ASP A 324 -0.68 -16.79 17.07
CA ASP A 324 -0.66 -17.89 18.04
C ASP A 324 -0.77 -17.43 19.50
N THR A 325 -0.42 -16.17 19.79
CA THR A 325 -0.61 -15.52 21.09
C THR A 325 -0.98 -14.04 20.93
N THR A 326 -1.60 -13.47 21.95
CA THR A 326 -1.95 -12.05 22.00
C THR A 326 -0.71 -11.16 22.09
N PHE A 327 -0.82 -9.93 21.55
CA PHE A 327 0.16 -8.89 21.81
C PHE A 327 0.12 -8.43 23.28
N LYS A 328 1.27 -8.00 23.81
CA LYS A 328 1.35 -7.36 25.13
C LYS A 328 0.62 -6.02 25.08
N THR A 329 0.02 -5.62 26.20
CA THR A 329 -0.62 -4.29 26.34
C THR A 329 0.37 -3.15 26.58
N SER A 330 1.66 -3.48 26.71
CA SER A 330 2.75 -2.52 26.92
C SER A 330 3.97 -2.87 26.06
N PHE A 331 4.80 -1.87 25.80
CA PHE A 331 6.02 -2.02 25.00
C PHE A 331 6.92 -3.13 25.57
N PRO A 332 7.48 -4.03 24.74
CA PRO A 332 7.61 -3.96 23.28
C PRO A 332 6.39 -4.41 22.43
N PHE A 333 5.21 -4.61 23.03
CA PHE A 333 3.96 -5.08 22.39
C PHE A 333 4.03 -6.48 21.76
N VAL A 334 5.18 -6.90 21.24
CA VAL A 334 5.45 -8.27 20.82
C VAL A 334 5.74 -9.20 22.01
N GLN A 335 5.31 -10.45 21.88
CA GLN A 335 5.60 -11.48 22.87
C GLN A 335 7.07 -11.88 22.87
N THR A 336 7.52 -12.51 23.96
CA THR A 336 8.83 -13.15 23.95
C THR A 336 8.81 -14.32 22.97
N PRO A 337 9.85 -14.50 22.15
CA PRO A 337 9.93 -15.66 21.25
C PRO A 337 9.71 -16.96 22.01
N TRP A 338 8.93 -17.86 21.43
CA TRP A 338 8.78 -19.22 21.96
C TRP A 338 10.15 -19.91 22.00
N ARG A 339 10.38 -20.73 23.02
CA ARG A 339 11.57 -21.57 23.06
C ARG A 339 11.44 -22.64 21.98
N GLY A 340 12.45 -22.75 21.11
CA GLY A 340 12.46 -23.75 20.04
C GLY A 340 12.44 -25.22 20.51
N SER A 341 12.61 -25.47 21.81
CA SER A 341 12.50 -26.80 22.43
C SER A 341 11.06 -27.27 22.64
N ASP A 342 10.11 -26.34 22.74
CA ASP A 342 8.74 -26.63 23.19
C ASP A 342 7.80 -26.90 22.00
N TYR A 343 8.29 -26.67 20.78
CA TYR A 343 7.62 -26.94 19.50
C TYR A 343 8.54 -27.75 18.57
N PRO A 344 8.89 -29.01 18.91
CA PRO A 344 9.55 -29.88 17.95
C PRO A 344 8.56 -30.13 16.81
N GLU A 345 8.88 -29.64 15.61
CA GLU A 345 8.21 -30.14 14.40
C GLU A 345 8.34 -31.67 14.41
N ALA A 346 7.22 -32.37 14.57
CA ALA A 346 7.17 -33.77 14.20
C ALA A 346 7.45 -33.79 12.70
N ARG A 347 8.70 -34.10 12.31
CA ARG A 347 9.06 -34.39 10.92
C ARG A 347 8.07 -35.46 10.44
N LYS A 348 7.14 -35.07 9.56
CA LYS A 348 6.27 -36.01 8.85
C LYS A 348 7.02 -36.61 7.67
#